data_AF-R7KJ33-F1
#
_entry.id   AF-R7KJ33-F1
#
_cell.length_a   1.000
_cell.length_b   1.000
_cell.length_c   1.000
_cell.angle_alpha   90.00
_cell.angle_beta   90.00
_cell.angle_gamma   90.00
#
_symmetry.space_group_name_H-M   'P 1'
#
loop_
_entity.id
_entity.type
_entity.pdbx_description
1 polymer ?
#
loop_
_entity_poly.entity_id
_entity_poly.type
_entity_poly.pdbx_seq_one_letter_code
_entity_poly.pdbx_strand_id
1 'polypeptide(L)' 'MTSPTFIIELPICVSDSESRTILRKLEFARQLHNATLGTALGQLQQLRQDSEWEKACLMPKGKERSELFRKLDREYTN' A
#
# COMPACT_ATOMS: atom_id res chain seq x y z
N MET A 1 -20.29 7.22 -27.11
CA MET A 1 -19.51 8.48 -27.23
C MET A 1 -18.60 8.56 -26.02
N THR A 2 -17.28 8.63 -26.20
CA THR A 2 -16.29 8.76 -25.13
C THR A 2 -15.92 10.23 -24.97
N SER A 3 -16.18 10.82 -23.81
CA SER A 3 -15.72 12.17 -23.50
C SER A 3 -14.21 12.17 -23.25
N PRO A 4 -13.45 13.12 -23.83
CA PRO A 4 -12.02 13.22 -23.55
C PRO A 4 -11.81 13.63 -22.08
N THR A 5 -10.86 12.97 -21.43
CA THR A 5 -10.43 13.29 -20.06
C THR A 5 -9.01 13.83 -20.12
N PHE A 6 -8.74 14.89 -19.36
CA PHE A 6 -7.42 15.50 -19.26
C PHE A 6 -6.93 15.48 -17.82
N ILE A 7 -5.62 15.35 -17.65
CA ILE A 7 -4.94 15.49 -16.36
C ILE A 7 -4.10 16.77 -16.45
N ILE A 8 -4.20 17.62 -15.42
CA ILE A 8 -3.38 18.82 -15.29
C ILE A 8 -2.70 18.82 -13.92
N GLU A 9 -1.50 19.36 -13.86
CA GLU A 9 -0.80 19.64 -12.60
C GLU A 9 -0.86 21.14 -12.34
N LEU A 10 -1.25 21.51 -11.11
CA LEU A 10 -1.35 22.90 -10.68
C LEU A 10 -0.38 23.14 -9.51
N PRO A 11 0.38 24.25 -9.52
CA PRO A 11 1.28 24.57 -8.42
C PRO A 11 0.48 24.94 -7.17
N ILE A 12 1.05 24.63 -6.00
CA ILE A 12 0.52 25.07 -4.71
C ILE A 12 0.99 26.51 -4.47
N CYS A 13 0.12 27.49 -4.73
CA CYS A 13 0.39 28.91 -4.47
C CYS A 13 -0.02 29.27 -3.03
N VAL A 14 0.94 29.22 -2.11
CA VAL A 14 0.74 29.54 -0.69
C VAL A 14 1.82 30.49 -0.18
N SER A 15 1.59 31.13 0.96
CA SER A 15 2.60 31.94 1.64
C SER A 15 3.75 31.09 2.20
N ASP A 16 4.86 31.73 2.54
CA ASP A 16 6.04 31.06 3.11
C ASP A 16 5.73 30.28 4.41
N SER A 17 4.85 30.81 5.26
CA SER A 17 4.47 30.16 6.52
C SER A 17 3.62 28.90 6.29
N GLU A 18 2.70 28.97 5.33
CA GLU A 18 1.88 27.84 4.90
C GLU A 18 2.74 26.77 4.20
N SER A 19 3.66 27.18 3.32
CA SER A 19 4.59 26.28 2.64
C SER A 19 5.43 25.45 3.63
N ARG A 20 6.01 26.09 4.66
CA ARG A 20 6.76 25.40 5.72
C ARG A 20 5.89 24.40 6.49
N THR A 21 4.63 24.75 6.71
CA THR A 21 3.67 23.87 7.41
C THR A 21 3.34 22.64 6.56
N ILE A 22 3.07 22.83 5.27
CA ILE A 22 2.80 21.75 4.31
C ILE A 22 4.01 20.82 4.22
N LEU A 23 5.21 21.37 3.99
CA LEU A 23 6.44 20.60 3.87
C LEU A 23 6.70 19.76 5.12
N ARG A 24 6.54 20.33 6.32
CA ARG A 24 6.73 19.58 7.57
C ARG A 24 5.72 18.44 7.72
N LYS A 25 4.46 18.64 7.31
CA LYS A 25 3.43 17.59 7.33
C LYS A 25 3.73 16.47 6.33
N LEU A 26 4.11 16.83 5.11
CA LEU A 26 4.47 15.86 4.07
C LEU A 26 5.71 15.06 4.48
N GLU A 27 6.71 15.72 5.05
CA GLU A 27 7.92 15.07 5.52
C GLU A 27 7.64 14.12 6.68
N PHE A 28 6.80 14.53 7.64
CA PHE A 28 6.35 13.63 8.71
C PHE A 28 5.61 12.42 8.16
N ALA A 29 4.66 12.63 7.22
CA ALA A 29 3.92 11.54 6.60
C ALA A 29 4.85 10.56 5.85
N ARG A 30 5.85 11.09 5.14
CA ARG A 30 6.88 10.30 4.46
C ARG A 30 7.72 9.49 5.45
N GLN A 31 8.15 10.09 6.55
CA GLN A 31 8.92 9.41 7.60
C GLN A 31 8.10 8.31 8.26
N LEU A 32 6.84 8.59 8.61
CA LEU A 32 5.93 7.62 9.18
C LEU A 32 5.70 6.45 8.23
N HIS A 33 5.42 6.74 6.95
CA HIS A 33 5.26 5.72 5.92
C HIS A 33 6.51 4.85 5.80
N ASN A 34 7.71 5.45 5.72
CA ASN A 34 8.96 4.70 5.62
C ASN A 34 9.26 3.87 6.88
N ALA A 35 8.92 4.38 8.06
CA ALA A 35 9.10 3.68 9.33
C ALA A 35 8.20 2.43 9.42
N THR A 36 6.98 2.48 8.87
CA THR A 36 6.06 1.34 8.87
C THR A 36 6.23 0.43 7.65
N LEU A 37 6.76 0.94 6.55
CA LEU A 37 6.97 0.20 5.30
C LEU A 37 7.92 -0.97 5.48
N GLY A 38 9.00 -0.81 6.27
CA GLY A 38 9.94 -1.90 6.54
C GLY A 38 9.26 -3.11 7.17
N THR A 39 8.40 -2.89 8.18
CA THR A 39 7.63 -3.95 8.84
C THR A 39 6.65 -4.60 7.86
N ALA A 40 5.89 -3.79 7.12
CA ALA A 40 4.91 -4.31 6.15
C ALA A 40 5.57 -5.13 5.04
N LEU A 41 6.73 -4.68 4.52
CA LEU A 41 7.50 -5.42 3.54
C LEU A 41 8.09 -6.71 4.12
N GLY A 42 8.53 -6.70 5.38
CA GLY A 42 8.99 -7.90 6.08
C GLY A 42 7.88 -8.94 6.23
N GLN A 43 6.69 -8.52 6.68
CA GLN A 43 5.51 -9.39 6.77
C GLN A 43 5.13 -9.97 5.41
N LEU A 44 5.13 -9.13 4.36
CA LEU A 44 4.87 -9.58 2.99
C LEU A 44 5.92 -10.57 2.47
N GLN A 45 7.19 -10.38 2.82
CA GLN A 45 8.25 -11.31 2.45
C GLN A 45 8.05 -12.68 3.13
N GLN A 46 7.74 -12.69 4.43
CA GLN A 46 7.44 -13.92 5.18
C GLN A 46 6.23 -14.66 4.60
N LEU A 47 5.13 -13.93 4.37
CA LEU A 47 3.92 -14.45 3.73
C LEU A 47 4.22 -15.14 2.39
N ARG A 48 5.08 -14.54 1.55
CA ARG A 48 5.45 -15.10 0.25
C ARG A 48 6.38 -16.31 0.31
N GLN A 49 7.11 -16.49 1.41
CA GLN A 49 7.95 -17.66 1.65
C GLN A 49 7.15 -18.86 2.18
N ASP A 50 5.88 -18.64 2.55
CA ASP A 50 5.00 -19.70 3.03
C ASP A 50 4.59 -20.65 1.89
N SER A 51 4.74 -21.95 2.12
CA SER A 51 4.29 -22.99 1.18
C SER A 51 2.76 -22.96 0.94
N GLU A 52 1.96 -22.52 1.92
CA GLU A 52 0.51 -22.36 1.77
C GLU A 52 0.17 -21.18 0.85
N TRP A 53 1.00 -20.12 0.85
CA TRP A 53 0.85 -19.01 -0.08
C TRP A 53 1.13 -19.45 -1.53
N GLU A 54 2.17 -20.27 -1.73
CA GLU A 54 2.47 -20.86 -3.04
C GLU A 54 1.31 -21.73 -3.54
N LYS A 55 0.77 -22.61 -2.67
CA LYS A 55 -0.41 -23.42 -2.99
C LYS A 55 -1.61 -22.55 -3.36
N ALA A 56 -1.89 -21.50 -2.58
CA ALA A 56 -2.99 -20.56 -2.85
C ALA A 56 -2.84 -19.87 -4.21
N CYS A 57 -1.61 -19.56 -4.64
CA CYS A 57 -1.31 -18.96 -5.94
C CYS A 57 -1.65 -19.90 -7.11
N LEU A 58 -1.45 -21.21 -6.93
CA LEU A 58 -1.73 -22.24 -7.93
C LEU A 58 -3.22 -22.59 -8.02
N MET A 59 -4.05 -22.21 -7.04
CA MET A 59 -5.48 -22.48 -7.05
C MET A 59 -6.23 -21.63 -8.10
N PRO A 60 -7.25 -22.21 -8.76
CA PRO A 60 -8.16 -21.45 -9.61
C PRO A 60 -8.88 -20.37 -8.79
N LYS A 61 -9.29 -19.29 -9.46
CA LYS A 61 -10.04 -18.21 -8.81
C LYS A 61 -11.35 -18.76 -8.25
N GLY A 62 -11.56 -18.59 -6.94
CA GLY A 62 -12.73 -19.11 -6.26
C GLY A 62 -12.81 -18.65 -4.80
N LYS A 63 -13.86 -19.09 -4.11
CA LYS A 63 -14.09 -18.77 -2.69
C LYS A 63 -12.99 -19.35 -1.80
N GLU A 64 -12.65 -20.62 -2.00
CA GLU A 64 -11.62 -21.32 -1.21
C GLU A 64 -10.25 -20.64 -1.30
N ARG A 65 -9.82 -20.24 -2.51
CA ARG A 65 -8.59 -19.47 -2.69
C ARG A 65 -8.63 -18.15 -1.92
N SER A 66 -9.76 -17.45 -1.94
CA SER A 66 -9.91 -16.15 -1.26
C SER A 66 -9.92 -16.30 0.26
N GLU A 67 -10.50 -17.39 0.78
CA GLU A 67 -10.48 -17.74 2.20
C GLU A 67 -9.08 -18.10 2.67
N LEU A 68 -8.32 -18.85 1.87
CA LEU A 68 -6.93 -19.20 2.17
C LEU A 68 -6.05 -17.95 2.24
N PHE A 69 -6.16 -17.03 1.27
CA PHE A 69 -5.44 -15.75 1.34
C PHE A 69 -5.83 -14.90 2.54
N ARG A 70 -7.11 -14.86 2.93
CA ARG A 70 -7.56 -14.14 4.14
C ARG A 70 -7.04 -14.77 5.42
N LYS A 71 -6.91 -16.10 5.46
CA LYS A 71 -6.32 -16.80 6.60
C LYS A 71 -4.85 -16.43 6.75
N LEU A 72 -4.09 -16.53 5.65
CA LEU A 72 -2.66 -16.18 5.63
C LEU A 72 -2.43 -14.69 5.95
N ASP A 73 -3.24 -13.79 5.42
CA ASP A 73 -3.13 -12.35 5.73
C ASP A 73 -3.31 -12.06 7.22
N ARG A 74 -4.25 -12.71 7.90
CA ARG A 74 -4.41 -12.58 9.37
C ARG A 74 -3.23 -13.14 10.15
N GLU A 75 -2.57 -14.16 9.63
CA GLU A 75 -1.43 -14.81 10.28
C GLU A 75 -0.17 -13.94 10.25
N TYR A 76 0.05 -13.19 9.16
CA TYR A 76 1.25 -12.39 8.96
C TYR A 76 1.07 -10.89 9.21
N THR A 77 -0.15 -10.32 9.06
CA THR A 77 -0.35 -8.87 9.05
C THR A 77 -0.89 -8.28 10.38
N ASN A 78 -1.55 -9.08 11.24
CA ASN A 78 -2.15 -8.71 12.55
C ASN A 78 -2.59 -7.24 12.74
#